data_AF-A0A101JX11-F1
#
_entry.id   AF-A0A101JX11-F1
#
_cell.length_a   1.000
_cell.length_b   1.000
_cell.length_c   1.000
_cell.angle_alpha   90.00
_cell.angle_beta   90.00
_cell.angle_gamma   90.00
#
_symmetry.space_group_name_H-M   'P 1'
#
loop_
_entity.id
_entity.type
_entity.pdbx_description
1 polymer ?
#
loop_
_entity_poly.entity_id
_entity_poly.type
_entity_poly.pdbx_seq_one_letter_code
_entity_poly.pdbx_strand_id
1 'polypeptide(L)'
;MSEDFTFWRAQLAGKNPELEDKLPRVGFYRKVDDPVMIRVVDGVMWAWIGRKGGQRAVKADASFAETTFSFFCRNAITNELYEAVANNGAPWPDAPPDVKGEIGDNLPSDPFERLKIELEAHEERITLFLKTPISEEEQAVKCGLWSGKVAGLGKELNAMRLAEKRPHDEAGDAVQAKFVPKVELAKKLSRDLKDHMEAWTLAKKRKAETEEQQRQEAARRAAESLEMPAPQPTQTRAPSNVVTGGVSVRTRKDVKINDVVAAASFFAARDKVDTKLLDIITTLARREALAGYTVPGVEVVTIESVA
;
A
#
# COMPACT_ATOMS: atom_id res chain seq x y z
N MET A 1 2.67 -2.64 -56.94
CA MET A 1 2.59 -1.40 -56.15
C MET A 1 4.03 -0.90 -55.97
N SER A 2 4.32 0.33 -56.38
CA SER A 2 5.63 0.96 -56.15
C SER A 2 5.77 1.27 -54.65
N GLU A 3 7.00 1.21 -54.10
CA GLU A 3 7.25 1.53 -52.69
C GLU A 3 7.12 3.03 -52.46
N ASP A 4 6.00 3.45 -51.88
CA ASP A 4 5.75 4.84 -51.55
C ASP A 4 6.19 5.17 -50.11
N PHE A 5 7.35 5.83 -50.00
CA PHE A 5 7.93 6.29 -48.73
C PHE A 5 7.50 7.71 -48.34
N THR A 6 6.56 8.35 -49.06
CA THR A 6 6.18 9.75 -48.82
C THR A 6 5.63 9.98 -47.41
N PHE A 7 4.74 9.11 -46.94
CA PHE A 7 4.15 9.19 -45.60
C PHE A 7 5.22 9.10 -44.50
N TRP A 8 6.12 8.12 -44.60
CA TRP A 8 7.22 7.93 -43.64
C TRP A 8 8.17 9.14 -43.61
N ARG A 9 8.55 9.67 -44.77
CA ARG A 9 9.39 10.89 -44.85
C ARG A 9 8.69 12.11 -44.27
N ALA A 10 7.38 12.25 -44.48
CA ALA A 10 6.60 13.35 -43.92
C ALA A 10 6.45 13.24 -42.39
N GLN A 11 6.30 12.02 -41.84
CA GLN A 11 6.33 11.76 -40.41
C GLN A 11 7.70 12.09 -39.79
N LEU A 12 8.80 11.68 -40.43
CA LEU A 12 10.15 12.04 -39.98
C LEU A 12 10.41 13.55 -40.00
N ALA A 13 9.78 14.28 -40.91
CA ALA A 13 9.84 15.75 -40.97
C ALA A 13 8.90 16.44 -39.95
N GLY A 14 8.22 15.69 -39.07
CA GLY A 14 7.31 16.22 -38.05
C GLY A 14 5.99 16.76 -38.59
N LYS A 15 5.64 16.48 -39.85
CA LYS A 15 4.44 17.03 -40.51
C LYS A 15 3.15 16.29 -40.18
N ASN A 16 3.22 15.19 -39.42
CA ASN A 16 2.09 14.37 -38.97
C ASN A 16 0.94 14.22 -40.01
N PRO A 17 1.23 13.66 -41.19
CA PRO A 17 0.20 13.44 -42.22
C PRO A 17 -0.96 12.59 -41.69
N GLU A 18 -2.19 12.98 -42.05
CA GLU A 18 -3.41 12.28 -41.65
C GLU A 18 -3.52 10.92 -42.36
N LEU A 19 -3.97 9.90 -41.63
CA LEU A 19 -4.13 8.53 -42.12
C LEU A 19 -5.57 8.31 -42.59
N GLU A 20 -5.99 9.03 -43.64
CA GLU A 20 -7.40 9.10 -44.09
C GLU A 20 -8.00 7.74 -44.50
N ASP A 21 -7.19 6.87 -45.11
CA ASP A 21 -7.63 5.58 -45.65
C ASP A 21 -7.42 4.40 -44.70
N LYS A 22 -6.83 4.64 -43.51
CA LYS A 22 -6.45 3.61 -42.53
C LYS A 22 -5.65 2.45 -43.12
N LEU A 23 -4.89 2.66 -44.20
CA LEU A 23 -4.05 1.63 -44.80
C LEU A 23 -2.61 1.70 -44.26
N PRO A 24 -1.89 0.57 -44.21
CA PRO A 24 -0.50 0.57 -43.76
C PRO A 24 0.38 1.31 -44.79
N ARG A 25 1.41 2.00 -44.29
CA ARG A 25 2.35 2.78 -45.11
C ARG A 25 3.75 2.20 -45.02
N VAL A 26 4.43 2.13 -46.16
CA VAL A 26 5.82 1.67 -46.27
C VAL A 26 6.73 2.61 -45.46
N GLY A 27 7.70 2.04 -44.74
CA GLY A 27 8.62 2.81 -43.89
C GLY A 27 9.13 2.05 -42.68
N PHE A 28 9.81 2.79 -41.80
CA PHE A 28 10.39 2.28 -40.57
C PHE A 28 9.73 2.94 -39.36
N TYR A 29 9.28 2.13 -38.40
CA TYR A 29 8.52 2.57 -37.24
C TYR A 29 8.97 1.85 -35.96
N ARG A 30 8.57 2.39 -34.80
CA ARG A 30 8.76 1.77 -33.49
C ARG A 30 7.43 1.40 -32.85
N LYS A 31 7.22 0.11 -32.59
CA LYS A 31 6.06 -0.42 -31.85
C LYS A 31 6.50 -0.78 -30.43
N VAL A 32 6.27 0.12 -29.47
CA VAL A 32 6.77 -0.02 -28.08
C VAL A 32 8.30 -0.22 -28.11
N ASP A 33 8.79 -1.44 -27.92
CA ASP A 33 10.24 -1.76 -27.97
C ASP A 33 10.65 -2.56 -29.22
N ASP A 34 9.70 -2.88 -30.10
CA ASP A 34 9.97 -3.61 -31.33
C ASP A 34 10.20 -2.65 -32.51
N PRO A 35 11.33 -2.77 -33.23
CA PRO A 35 11.51 -2.09 -34.51
C PRO A 35 10.62 -2.76 -35.57
N VAL A 36 10.01 -1.95 -36.43
CA VAL A 36 9.09 -2.40 -37.48
C VAL A 36 9.52 -1.86 -38.83
N MET A 37 9.68 -2.74 -39.82
CA MET A 37 9.86 -2.36 -41.23
C MET A 37 8.65 -2.81 -42.02
N ILE A 38 8.04 -1.91 -42.77
CA ILE A 38 6.95 -2.21 -43.71
C ILE A 38 7.46 -1.97 -45.12
N ARG A 39 7.43 -2.99 -45.98
CA ARG A 39 7.80 -2.88 -47.40
C ARG A 39 6.99 -3.83 -48.29
N VAL A 40 7.05 -3.62 -49.61
CA VAL A 40 6.34 -4.44 -50.59
C VAL A 40 7.28 -5.50 -51.15
N VAL A 41 6.94 -6.77 -50.98
CA VAL A 41 7.67 -7.92 -51.53
C VAL A 41 6.71 -8.73 -52.38
N ASP A 42 7.07 -8.96 -53.65
CA ASP A 42 6.25 -9.71 -54.62
C ASP A 42 4.82 -9.18 -54.76
N GLY A 43 4.67 -7.85 -54.68
CA GLY A 43 3.36 -7.18 -54.77
C GLY A 43 2.51 -7.25 -53.50
N VAL A 44 3.00 -7.90 -52.44
CA VAL A 44 2.33 -7.99 -51.12
C VAL A 44 3.07 -7.11 -50.11
N MET A 45 2.33 -6.31 -49.35
CA MET A 45 2.91 -5.52 -48.27
C MET A 45 3.10 -6.38 -47.02
N TRP A 46 4.30 -6.35 -46.48
CA TRP A 46 4.72 -7.13 -45.31
C TRP A 46 5.30 -6.19 -44.25
N ALA A 47 5.01 -6.50 -42.99
CA ALA A 47 5.56 -5.87 -41.81
C ALA A 47 6.47 -6.86 -41.07
N TRP A 48 7.77 -6.57 -41.01
CA TRP A 48 8.74 -7.29 -40.19
C TRP A 48 8.83 -6.61 -38.83
N ILE A 49 8.44 -7.32 -37.78
CA ILE A 49 8.37 -6.80 -36.41
C ILE A 49 9.38 -7.54 -35.55
N GLY A 50 10.22 -6.79 -34.84
CA GLY A 50 11.20 -7.30 -33.90
C GLY A 50 12.64 -7.25 -34.41
N ARG A 51 13.56 -7.79 -33.62
CA ARG A 51 15.02 -7.79 -33.90
C ARG A 51 15.45 -9.03 -34.69
N LYS A 52 16.60 -8.93 -35.36
CA LYS A 52 17.23 -10.01 -36.12
C LYS A 52 17.37 -11.28 -35.26
N GLY A 53 16.95 -12.42 -35.81
CA GLY A 53 16.88 -13.71 -35.09
C GLY A 53 15.55 -14.00 -34.39
N GLY A 54 14.69 -13.00 -34.19
CA GLY A 54 13.35 -13.14 -33.62
C GLY A 54 12.25 -12.41 -34.40
N GLN A 55 12.54 -11.93 -35.61
CA GLN A 55 11.60 -11.16 -36.42
C GLN A 55 10.38 -11.98 -36.85
N ARG A 56 9.19 -11.41 -36.63
CA ARG A 56 7.94 -11.94 -37.17
C ARG A 56 7.51 -11.14 -38.39
N ALA A 57 7.36 -11.82 -39.52
CA ALA A 57 6.75 -11.25 -40.71
C ALA A 57 5.22 -11.40 -40.64
N VAL A 58 4.49 -10.30 -40.76
CA VAL A 58 3.03 -10.25 -40.78
C VAL A 58 2.59 -9.55 -42.06
N LYS A 59 1.52 -10.03 -42.70
CA LYS A 59 0.95 -9.36 -43.88
C LYS A 59 0.36 -8.01 -43.45
N ALA A 60 0.81 -6.92 -44.07
CA ALA A 60 0.36 -5.57 -43.75
C ALA A 60 -0.89 -5.24 -44.60
N ASP A 61 -2.04 -5.80 -44.19
CA ASP A 61 -3.34 -5.54 -44.81
C ASP A 61 -4.19 -4.57 -43.96
N ALA A 62 -5.46 -4.37 -44.34
CA ALA A 62 -6.37 -3.48 -43.63
C ALA A 62 -6.62 -3.91 -42.16
N SER A 63 -6.60 -5.22 -41.88
CA SER A 63 -6.76 -5.74 -40.51
C SER A 63 -5.55 -5.42 -39.65
N PHE A 64 -4.34 -5.60 -40.21
CA PHE A 64 -3.10 -5.16 -39.56
C PHE A 64 -3.11 -3.65 -39.29
N ALA A 65 -3.67 -2.87 -40.21
CA ALA A 65 -3.68 -1.43 -40.08
C ALA A 65 -4.55 -0.94 -38.92
N GLU A 66 -5.75 -1.52 -38.77
CA GLU A 66 -6.69 -1.17 -37.70
C GLU A 66 -6.21 -1.65 -36.33
N THR A 67 -5.70 -2.88 -36.24
CA THR A 67 -5.36 -3.53 -34.96
C THR A 67 -3.94 -3.24 -34.47
N THR A 68 -3.03 -2.85 -35.37
CA THR A 68 -1.60 -2.79 -35.05
C THR A 68 -0.97 -1.49 -35.52
N PHE A 69 -1.02 -1.17 -36.82
CA PHE A 69 -0.34 0.01 -37.39
C PHE A 69 -0.85 1.35 -36.82
N SER A 70 -2.16 1.48 -36.64
CA SER A 70 -2.82 2.69 -36.10
C SER A 70 -2.19 3.19 -34.79
N PHE A 71 -1.74 2.26 -33.94
CA PHE A 71 -1.14 2.56 -32.63
C PHE A 71 0.28 3.13 -32.71
N PHE A 72 1.04 2.86 -33.77
CA PHE A 72 2.44 3.28 -33.88
C PHE A 72 2.78 4.01 -35.19
N CYS A 73 1.80 4.29 -36.05
CA CYS A 73 2.00 4.98 -37.33
C CYS A 73 2.66 6.38 -37.20
N ARG A 74 2.56 6.99 -36.01
CA ARG A 74 3.19 8.28 -35.67
C ARG A 74 4.63 8.14 -35.16
N ASN A 75 5.05 6.93 -34.78
CA ASN A 75 6.37 6.66 -34.22
C ASN A 75 7.35 6.27 -35.34
N ALA A 76 7.51 7.15 -36.32
CA ALA A 76 8.46 6.93 -37.42
C ALA A 76 9.90 7.04 -36.90
N ILE A 77 10.77 6.14 -37.38
CA ILE A 77 12.20 6.13 -37.05
C ILE A 77 13.05 6.22 -38.32
N THR A 78 14.29 6.68 -38.19
CA THR A 78 15.23 6.74 -39.32
C THR A 78 15.64 5.33 -39.73
N ASN A 79 16.03 5.15 -41.00
CA ASN A 79 16.54 3.87 -41.47
C ASN A 79 17.79 3.44 -40.67
N GLU A 80 18.68 4.40 -40.37
CA GLU A 80 19.89 4.17 -39.57
C GLU A 80 19.56 3.67 -38.16
N LEU A 81 18.55 4.24 -37.51
CA LEU A 81 18.09 3.81 -36.19
C LEU A 81 17.46 2.42 -36.25
N TYR A 82 16.68 2.14 -37.29
CA TYR A 82 16.14 0.80 -37.53
C TYR A 82 17.27 -0.22 -37.74
N GLU A 83 18.28 0.07 -38.56
CA GLU A 83 19.41 -0.81 -38.79
C GLU A 83 20.22 -1.05 -37.50
N ALA A 84 20.48 -0.01 -36.72
CA ALA A 84 21.18 -0.11 -35.43
C ALA A 84 20.44 -1.04 -34.45
N VAL A 85 19.14 -0.86 -34.27
CA VAL A 85 18.36 -1.61 -33.28
C VAL A 85 17.95 -2.99 -33.79
N ALA A 86 17.40 -3.07 -35.01
CA ALA A 86 16.86 -4.30 -35.57
C ALA A 86 17.96 -5.26 -36.04
N ASN A 87 18.98 -4.76 -36.73
CA ASN A 87 20.00 -5.60 -37.37
C ASN A 87 21.29 -5.74 -36.56
N ASN A 88 21.73 -4.65 -35.92
CA ASN A 88 22.97 -4.64 -35.13
C ASN A 88 22.74 -4.90 -33.63
N GLY A 89 21.47 -4.96 -33.20
CA GLY A 89 21.10 -5.29 -31.82
C GLY A 89 21.40 -4.19 -30.81
N ALA A 90 21.68 -2.97 -31.25
CA ALA A 90 21.91 -1.83 -30.36
C ALA A 90 20.67 -1.55 -29.48
N PRO A 91 20.86 -1.03 -28.26
CA PRO A 91 19.75 -0.54 -27.45
C PRO A 91 19.10 0.68 -28.11
N TRP A 92 17.84 0.97 -27.74
CA TRP A 92 17.20 2.20 -28.18
C TRP A 92 17.92 3.42 -27.56
N PRO A 93 18.01 4.58 -28.26
CA PRO A 93 18.73 5.76 -27.76
C PRO A 93 18.19 6.30 -26.42
N ASP A 94 16.89 6.15 -26.21
CA ASP A 94 16.15 6.50 -25.00
C ASP A 94 16.11 5.39 -23.95
N ALA A 95 16.53 4.16 -24.30
CA ALA A 95 16.50 3.05 -23.37
C ALA A 95 17.49 3.29 -22.21
N PRO A 96 17.14 2.84 -20.99
CA PRO A 96 18.11 2.67 -19.93
C PRO A 96 19.30 1.83 -20.46
N PRO A 97 20.56 2.19 -20.15
CA PRO A 97 21.69 1.37 -20.54
C PRO A 97 21.48 -0.06 -20.01
N ASP A 98 21.48 -1.03 -20.92
CA ASP A 98 21.22 -2.43 -20.59
C ASP A 98 22.40 -2.97 -19.77
N VAL A 99 22.16 -3.27 -18.50
CA VAL A 99 23.17 -3.85 -17.60
C VAL A 99 23.67 -5.19 -18.16
N LYS A 100 22.82 -5.91 -18.91
CA LYS A 100 23.17 -7.18 -19.55
C LYS A 100 24.24 -7.03 -20.62
N GLY A 101 24.29 -5.88 -21.30
CA GLY A 101 25.32 -5.57 -22.30
C GLY A 101 26.68 -5.25 -21.69
N GLU A 102 26.72 -4.73 -20.45
CA GLU A 102 27.97 -4.37 -19.75
C GLU A 102 28.56 -5.53 -18.93
N ILE A 103 27.71 -6.40 -18.35
CA ILE A 103 28.15 -7.52 -17.50
C ILE A 103 28.49 -8.79 -18.33
N GLY A 104 28.01 -8.85 -19.58
CA GLY A 104 28.22 -10.00 -20.47
C GLY A 104 27.45 -11.26 -20.04
N ASP A 105 27.73 -12.39 -20.69
CA ASP A 105 27.06 -13.69 -20.43
C ASP A 105 27.39 -14.32 -19.06
N ASN A 106 28.11 -13.61 -18.19
CA ASN A 106 28.62 -14.12 -16.92
C ASN A 106 27.68 -13.84 -15.73
N LEU A 107 26.41 -13.59 -15.99
CA LEU A 107 25.39 -13.41 -14.94
C LEU A 107 25.15 -14.74 -14.21
N PRO A 108 24.97 -14.72 -12.86
CA PRO A 108 24.64 -15.91 -12.10
C PRO A 108 23.38 -16.62 -12.64
N SER A 109 23.39 -17.95 -12.60
CA SER A 109 22.22 -18.76 -12.95
C SER A 109 21.10 -18.66 -11.91
N ASP A 110 21.46 -18.31 -10.66
CA ASP A 110 20.50 -18.08 -9.59
C ASP A 110 19.66 -16.82 -9.87
N PRO A 111 18.31 -16.93 -9.90
CA PRO A 111 17.44 -15.80 -10.21
C PRO A 111 17.55 -14.63 -9.23
N PHE A 112 17.80 -14.89 -7.94
CA PHE A 112 17.90 -13.85 -6.93
C PHE A 112 19.22 -13.07 -7.06
N GLU A 113 20.36 -13.76 -7.14
CA GLU A 113 21.67 -13.12 -7.32
C GLU A 113 21.73 -12.34 -8.64
N ARG A 114 21.10 -12.84 -9.71
CA ARG A 114 20.97 -12.11 -10.97
C ARG A 114 20.22 -10.79 -10.80
N LEU A 115 19.05 -10.82 -10.17
CA LEU A 115 18.22 -9.64 -9.96
C LEU A 115 18.84 -8.64 -8.99
N LYS A 116 19.59 -9.13 -8.00
CA LYS A 116 20.37 -8.31 -7.08
C LYS A 116 21.46 -7.54 -7.82
N ILE A 117 22.26 -8.19 -8.65
CA ILE A 117 23.31 -7.54 -9.45
C ILE A 117 22.70 -6.50 -10.40
N GLU A 118 21.56 -6.82 -11.04
CA GLU A 118 20.87 -5.87 -11.92
C GLU A 118 20.37 -4.64 -11.13
N LEU A 119 19.82 -4.83 -9.93
CA LEU A 119 19.36 -3.75 -9.07
C LEU A 119 20.53 -2.88 -8.56
N GLU A 120 21.63 -3.49 -8.12
CA GLU A 120 22.85 -2.79 -7.65
C GLU A 120 23.44 -1.93 -8.77
N ALA A 121 23.53 -2.45 -10.00
CA ALA A 121 23.98 -1.69 -11.16
C ALA A 121 23.04 -0.50 -11.49
N HIS A 122 21.73 -0.68 -11.33
CA HIS A 122 20.78 0.43 -11.47
C HIS A 122 20.89 1.44 -10.33
N GLU A 123 21.12 1.00 -9.09
CA GLU A 123 21.29 1.86 -7.93
C GLU A 123 22.49 2.80 -8.10
N GLU A 124 23.66 2.29 -8.48
CA GLU A 124 24.85 3.12 -8.69
C GLU A 124 24.61 4.22 -9.74
N ARG A 125 23.93 3.89 -10.83
CA ARG A 125 23.64 4.85 -11.91
C ARG A 125 22.57 5.87 -11.53
N ILE A 126 21.49 5.42 -10.88
CA ILE A 126 20.41 6.29 -10.44
C ILE A 126 20.91 7.22 -9.35
N THR A 127 21.68 6.72 -8.39
CA THR A 127 22.26 7.56 -7.32
C THR A 127 23.22 8.61 -7.87
N LEU A 128 24.00 8.30 -8.91
CA LEU A 128 24.83 9.30 -9.59
C LEU A 128 23.97 10.36 -10.30
N PHE A 129 22.94 9.93 -11.03
CA PHE A 129 22.03 10.82 -11.76
C PHE A 129 21.22 11.75 -10.84
N LEU A 130 20.77 11.24 -9.69
CA LEU A 130 20.01 12.02 -8.70
C LEU A 130 20.83 13.14 -8.04
N LYS A 131 22.17 13.15 -8.17
CA LYS A 131 23.01 14.26 -7.68
C LYS A 131 22.84 15.53 -8.49
N THR A 132 22.39 15.42 -9.73
CA THR A 132 22.16 16.56 -10.63
C THR A 132 20.67 16.83 -10.76
N PRO A 133 20.21 18.09 -10.58
CA PRO A 133 18.82 18.43 -10.83
C PRO A 133 18.48 18.23 -12.31
N ILE A 134 17.26 17.78 -12.58
CA ILE A 134 16.74 17.58 -13.93
C ILE A 134 16.47 18.96 -14.55
N SER A 135 17.09 19.24 -15.70
CA SER A 135 16.92 20.49 -16.44
C SER A 135 16.35 20.29 -17.86
N GLU A 136 16.33 19.05 -18.35
CA GLU A 136 15.94 18.71 -19.73
C GLU A 136 14.81 17.67 -19.76
N GLU A 137 13.97 17.73 -20.81
CA GLU A 137 12.85 16.79 -21.01
C GLU A 137 13.34 15.35 -21.21
N GLU A 138 14.47 15.15 -21.89
CA GLU A 138 15.09 13.83 -22.08
C GLU A 138 15.49 13.18 -20.75
N GLN A 139 15.94 13.99 -19.78
CA GLN A 139 16.27 13.53 -18.44
C GLN A 139 15.01 13.11 -17.66
N ALA A 140 13.89 13.82 -17.85
CA ALA A 140 12.61 13.45 -17.26
C ALA A 140 12.06 12.13 -17.84
N VAL A 141 12.15 11.93 -19.16
CA VAL A 141 11.78 10.65 -19.81
C VAL A 141 12.64 9.51 -19.27
N LYS A 142 13.95 9.73 -19.12
CA LYS A 142 14.88 8.76 -18.54
C LYS A 142 14.51 8.39 -17.11
N CYS A 143 14.09 9.35 -16.28
CA CYS A 143 13.56 9.07 -14.94
C CYS A 143 12.34 8.15 -14.96
N GLY A 144 11.37 8.41 -15.84
CA GLY A 144 10.17 7.58 -15.97
C GLY A 144 10.52 6.12 -16.30
N LEU A 145 11.44 5.91 -17.25
CA LEU A 145 11.90 4.59 -17.65
C LEU A 145 12.67 3.88 -16.54
N TRP A 146 13.59 4.56 -15.85
CA TRP A 146 14.34 4.00 -14.72
C TRP A 146 13.44 3.65 -13.55
N SER A 147 12.47 4.50 -13.23
CA SER A 147 11.45 4.25 -12.20
C SER A 147 10.66 2.97 -12.50
N GLY A 148 10.16 2.83 -13.74
CA GLY A 148 9.43 1.64 -14.17
C GLY A 148 10.27 0.36 -14.10
N LYS A 149 11.54 0.42 -14.51
CA LYS A 149 12.46 -0.71 -14.50
C LYS A 149 12.80 -1.17 -13.08
N VAL A 150 13.16 -0.26 -12.18
CA VAL A 150 13.44 -0.57 -10.76
C VAL A 150 12.19 -1.09 -10.06
N ALA A 151 11.02 -0.51 -10.33
CA ALA A 151 9.75 -1.02 -9.80
C ALA A 151 9.44 -2.44 -10.30
N GLY A 152 9.78 -2.76 -11.55
CA GLY A 152 9.70 -4.11 -12.11
C GLY A 152 10.58 -5.11 -11.35
N LEU A 153 11.87 -4.79 -11.18
CA LEU A 153 12.82 -5.62 -10.42
C LEU A 153 12.35 -5.86 -8.97
N GLY A 154 11.84 -4.80 -8.31
CA GLY A 154 11.27 -4.91 -6.97
C GLY A 154 10.06 -5.85 -6.89
N LYS A 155 9.19 -5.86 -7.93
CA LYS A 155 8.06 -6.80 -8.00
C LYS A 155 8.53 -8.24 -8.14
N GLU A 156 9.54 -8.50 -8.97
CA GLU A 156 10.11 -9.84 -9.15
C GLU A 156 10.77 -10.36 -7.86
N LEU A 157 11.57 -9.52 -7.19
CA LEU A 157 12.17 -9.85 -5.89
C LEU A 157 11.09 -10.17 -4.83
N ASN A 158 10.04 -9.37 -4.76
CA ASN A 158 8.94 -9.63 -3.81
C ASN A 158 8.17 -10.91 -4.17
N ALA A 159 8.00 -11.24 -5.45
CA ALA A 159 7.36 -12.48 -5.87
C ALA A 159 8.18 -13.71 -5.43
N MET A 160 9.52 -13.67 -5.58
CA MET A 160 10.40 -14.74 -5.08
C MET A 160 10.30 -14.87 -3.55
N ARG A 161 10.38 -13.76 -2.82
CA ARG A 161 10.22 -13.74 -1.36
C ARG A 161 8.88 -14.34 -0.93
N LEU A 162 7.79 -14.01 -1.61
CA LEU A 162 6.46 -14.57 -1.31
C LEU A 162 6.42 -16.07 -1.59
N ALA A 163 7.01 -16.53 -2.69
CA ALA A 163 7.07 -17.94 -3.03
C ALA A 163 7.84 -18.76 -1.99
N GLU A 164 8.99 -18.26 -1.54
CA GLU A 164 9.80 -18.89 -0.48
C GLU A 164 9.11 -18.84 0.89
N LYS A 165 8.46 -17.73 1.22
CA LYS A 165 7.78 -17.54 2.52
C LYS A 165 6.48 -18.33 2.63
N ARG A 166 5.78 -18.57 1.52
CA ARG A 166 4.47 -19.25 1.49
C ARG A 166 4.39 -20.54 2.30
N PRO A 167 5.29 -21.54 2.15
CA PRO A 167 5.21 -22.76 2.95
C PRO A 167 5.35 -22.52 4.46
N HIS A 168 6.08 -21.48 4.88
CA HIS A 168 6.21 -21.11 6.29
C HIS A 168 4.96 -20.43 6.82
N ASP A 169 4.34 -19.55 6.02
CA ASP A 169 3.07 -18.92 6.37
C ASP A 169 1.96 -19.98 6.49
N GLU A 170 1.87 -20.90 5.52
CA GLU A 170 0.91 -22.02 5.56
C GLU A 170 1.14 -22.93 6.78
N ALA A 171 2.40 -23.20 7.14
CA ALA A 171 2.72 -23.95 8.35
C ALA A 171 2.33 -23.19 9.63
N GLY A 172 2.57 -21.88 9.67
CA GLY A 172 2.15 -21.01 10.76
C GLY A 172 0.64 -20.98 10.93
N ASP A 173 -0.09 -20.83 9.83
CA ASP A 173 -1.55 -20.84 9.80
C ASP A 173 -2.12 -22.19 10.25
N ALA A 174 -1.50 -23.31 9.85
CA ALA A 174 -1.90 -24.64 10.30
C ALA A 174 -1.73 -24.83 11.82
N VAL A 175 -0.62 -24.33 12.40
CA VAL A 175 -0.41 -24.32 13.85
C VAL A 175 -1.47 -23.44 14.50
N GLN A 176 -1.68 -22.22 14.00
CA GLN A 176 -2.63 -21.28 14.56
C GLN A 176 -4.07 -21.85 14.56
N ALA A 177 -4.49 -22.50 13.47
CA ALA A 177 -5.78 -23.16 13.35
C ALA A 177 -5.97 -24.26 14.41
N LYS A 178 -4.91 -24.98 14.80
CA LYS A 178 -4.96 -26.02 15.82
C LYS A 178 -5.11 -25.46 17.25
N PHE A 179 -4.41 -24.36 17.56
CA PHE A 179 -4.29 -23.87 18.93
C PHE A 179 -5.26 -22.75 19.28
N VAL A 180 -5.53 -21.81 18.37
CA VAL A 180 -6.39 -20.65 18.67
C VAL A 180 -7.77 -21.03 19.19
N PRO A 181 -8.53 -21.96 18.57
CA PRO A 181 -9.86 -22.29 19.07
C PRO A 181 -9.82 -22.85 20.50
N LYS A 182 -8.78 -23.62 20.84
CA LYS A 182 -8.61 -24.19 22.19
C LYS A 182 -8.19 -23.13 23.21
N VAL A 183 -7.29 -22.23 22.82
CA VAL A 183 -6.85 -21.11 23.66
C VAL A 183 -8.03 -20.17 23.94
N GLU A 184 -8.82 -19.83 22.93
CA GLU A 184 -10.00 -18.98 23.10
C GLU A 184 -11.09 -19.67 23.91
N LEU A 185 -11.32 -20.97 23.74
CA LEU A 185 -12.20 -21.75 24.60
C LEU A 185 -11.72 -21.72 26.06
N ALA A 186 -10.43 -21.93 26.31
CA ALA A 186 -9.86 -21.90 27.66
C ALA A 186 -10.00 -20.50 28.31
N LYS A 187 -9.75 -19.43 27.54
CA LYS A 187 -9.97 -18.05 28.00
C LYS A 187 -11.44 -17.79 28.32
N LYS A 188 -12.35 -18.26 27.46
CA LYS A 188 -13.79 -18.16 27.67
C LYS A 188 -14.20 -18.87 28.95
N LEU A 189 -13.85 -20.14 29.12
CA LEU A 189 -14.18 -20.90 30.34
C LEU A 189 -13.58 -20.25 31.60
N SER A 190 -12.34 -19.75 31.53
CA SER A 190 -11.72 -19.02 32.64
C SER A 190 -12.49 -17.75 33.00
N ARG A 191 -12.99 -17.01 32.00
CA ARG A 191 -13.85 -15.84 32.20
C ARG A 191 -15.18 -16.24 32.82
N ASP A 192 -15.87 -17.22 32.24
CA ASP A 192 -17.17 -17.70 32.73
C ASP A 192 -17.08 -18.16 34.20
N LEU A 193 -16.00 -18.86 34.58
CA LEU A 193 -15.75 -19.28 35.97
C LEU A 193 -15.49 -18.09 36.91
N LYS A 194 -14.74 -17.08 36.45
CA LYS A 194 -14.50 -15.86 37.23
C LYS A 194 -15.80 -15.07 37.41
N ASP A 195 -16.58 -14.89 36.35
CA ASP A 195 -17.87 -14.21 36.41
C ASP A 195 -18.84 -14.92 37.37
N HIS A 196 -18.85 -16.25 37.36
CA HIS A 196 -19.64 -17.05 38.30
C HIS A 196 -19.17 -16.88 39.76
N MET A 197 -17.85 -16.86 39.99
CA MET A 197 -17.26 -16.60 41.30
C MET A 197 -17.53 -15.17 41.78
N GLU A 198 -17.44 -14.18 40.89
CA GLU A 198 -17.73 -12.78 41.17
C GLU A 198 -19.19 -12.60 41.60
N ALA A 199 -20.14 -13.25 40.94
CA ALA A 199 -21.54 -13.23 41.32
C ALA A 199 -21.76 -13.76 42.76
N TRP A 200 -21.12 -14.87 43.12
CA TRP A 200 -21.22 -15.44 44.47
C TRP A 200 -20.56 -14.56 45.53
N THR A 201 -19.34 -14.07 45.27
CA THR A 201 -18.61 -13.21 46.21
C THR A 201 -19.34 -11.88 46.45
N LEU A 202 -19.92 -11.29 45.40
CA LEU A 202 -20.75 -10.10 45.51
C LEU A 202 -22.04 -10.36 46.31
N ALA A 203 -22.71 -11.49 46.07
CA ALA A 203 -23.89 -11.87 46.84
C ALA A 203 -23.57 -12.10 48.33
N LYS A 204 -22.43 -12.75 48.63
CA LYS A 204 -21.95 -12.94 49.99
C LYS A 204 -21.63 -11.60 50.67
N LYS A 205 -20.98 -10.67 49.96
CA LYS A 205 -20.68 -9.33 50.47
C LYS A 205 -21.97 -8.55 50.78
N ARG A 206 -22.94 -8.57 49.86
CA ARG A 206 -24.26 -7.92 50.08
C ARG A 206 -24.99 -8.49 51.30
N LYS A 207 -24.99 -9.81 51.49
CA LYS A 207 -25.61 -10.44 52.68
C LYS A 207 -24.94 -9.99 53.98
N ALA A 208 -23.60 -9.98 54.01
CA ALA A 208 -22.86 -9.50 55.17
C ALA A 208 -23.17 -8.03 55.48
N GLU A 209 -23.22 -7.17 54.45
CA GLU A 209 -23.57 -5.74 54.60
C GLU A 209 -25.01 -5.56 55.13
N THR A 210 -25.99 -6.34 54.64
CA THR A 210 -27.38 -6.26 55.14
C THR A 210 -27.51 -6.77 56.56
N GLU A 211 -26.82 -7.85 56.94
CA GLU A 211 -26.83 -8.37 58.31
C GLU A 211 -26.17 -7.39 59.29
N GLU A 212 -25.14 -6.67 58.84
CA GLU A 212 -24.49 -5.64 59.63
C GLU A 212 -25.39 -4.40 59.77
N GLN A 213 -26.06 -3.98 58.69
CA GLN A 213 -27.06 -2.90 58.75
C GLN A 213 -28.23 -3.24 59.68
N GLN A 214 -28.78 -4.45 59.61
CA GLN A 214 -29.86 -4.89 60.49
C GLN A 214 -29.42 -4.95 61.96
N ARG A 215 -28.19 -5.40 62.24
CA ARG A 215 -27.62 -5.35 63.59
C ARG A 215 -27.45 -3.93 64.10
N GLN A 216 -26.96 -3.01 63.26
CA GLN A 216 -26.81 -1.61 63.61
C GLN A 216 -28.17 -0.92 63.85
N GLU A 217 -29.18 -1.18 63.01
CA GLU A 217 -30.53 -0.65 63.21
C GLU A 217 -31.21 -1.21 64.47
N ALA A 218 -31.08 -2.52 64.73
CA ALA A 218 -31.62 -3.13 65.94
C ALA A 218 -30.93 -2.57 67.20
N ALA A 219 -29.62 -2.36 67.15
CA ALA A 219 -28.88 -1.71 68.24
C ALA A 219 -29.30 -0.25 68.44
N ARG A 220 -29.55 0.52 67.35
CA ARG A 220 -30.07 1.89 67.44
C ARG A 220 -31.48 1.91 68.03
N ARG A 221 -32.40 1.04 67.59
CA ARG A 221 -33.76 0.95 68.14
C ARG A 221 -33.77 0.52 69.62
N ALA A 222 -32.91 -0.42 70.01
CA ALA A 222 -32.77 -0.83 71.41
C ALA A 222 -32.24 0.32 72.29
N ALA A 223 -31.23 1.07 71.81
CA ALA A 223 -30.72 2.24 72.52
C ALA A 223 -31.78 3.36 72.65
N GLU A 224 -32.57 3.58 71.61
CA GLU A 224 -33.67 4.56 71.59
C GLU A 224 -34.81 4.17 72.56
N SER A 225 -35.09 2.87 72.73
CA SER A 225 -36.10 2.37 73.68
C SER A 225 -35.69 2.40 75.16
N LEU A 226 -34.40 2.59 75.46
CA LEU A 226 -33.84 2.55 76.82
C LEU A 226 -33.43 3.94 77.36
N GLU A 227 -33.67 5.03 76.63
CA GLU A 227 -33.23 6.41 76.96
C GLU A 227 -31.75 6.49 77.41
N MET A 228 -30.89 5.60 76.92
CA MET A 228 -29.46 5.65 77.17
C MET A 228 -28.75 6.41 76.04
N PRO A 229 -27.70 7.19 76.34
CA PRO A 229 -26.97 7.93 75.32
C PRO A 229 -26.38 6.95 74.29
N ALA A 230 -26.60 7.26 73.01
CA ALA A 230 -26.25 6.40 71.88
C ALA A 230 -24.79 5.91 71.96
N PRO A 231 -24.54 4.60 71.81
CA PRO A 231 -23.17 4.08 71.80
C PRO A 231 -22.40 4.69 70.62
N GLN A 232 -21.24 5.27 70.93
CA GLN A 232 -20.31 5.76 69.91
C GLN A 232 -19.91 4.60 68.98
N PRO A 233 -19.76 4.85 67.67
CA PRO A 233 -19.41 3.80 66.72
C PRO A 233 -18.00 3.29 67.02
N THR A 234 -17.91 2.15 67.69
CA THR A 234 -16.67 1.39 67.78
C THR A 234 -16.34 0.92 66.37
N GLN A 235 -15.29 1.47 65.77
CA GLN A 235 -14.77 0.98 64.49
C GLN A 235 -14.28 -0.45 64.69
N THR A 236 -15.16 -1.41 64.43
CA THR A 236 -14.79 -2.82 64.38
C THR A 236 -13.86 -2.99 63.20
N ARG A 237 -12.58 -3.14 63.49
CA ARG A 237 -11.49 -3.41 62.54
C ARG A 237 -11.90 -4.61 61.69
N ALA A 238 -12.12 -4.39 60.39
CA ALA A 238 -12.54 -5.42 59.45
C ALA A 238 -11.60 -6.64 59.50
N PRO A 239 -12.09 -7.85 59.86
CA PRO A 239 -11.43 -9.09 59.51
C PRO A 239 -12.29 -9.76 58.42
N SER A 240 -11.81 -9.93 57.21
CA SER A 240 -10.74 -10.87 56.95
C SER A 240 -10.44 -10.78 55.46
N ASN A 241 -9.17 -10.91 55.10
CA ASN A 241 -8.82 -11.38 53.78
C ASN A 241 -9.44 -12.78 53.64
N VAL A 242 -10.63 -12.87 53.03
CA VAL A 242 -11.17 -14.14 52.54
C VAL A 242 -10.32 -14.49 51.33
N VAL A 243 -9.19 -15.14 51.60
CA VAL A 243 -8.33 -15.74 50.57
C VAL A 243 -9.09 -16.93 50.01
N THR A 244 -9.88 -16.67 48.97
CA THR A 244 -10.33 -17.69 48.03
C THR A 244 -9.51 -17.45 46.77
N GLY A 245 -8.33 -18.09 46.67
CA GLY A 245 -7.57 -18.17 45.42
C GLY A 245 -7.19 -16.85 44.72
N GLY A 246 -6.98 -15.75 45.47
CA GLY A 246 -6.31 -14.55 44.93
C GLY A 246 -7.16 -13.53 44.15
N VAL A 247 -8.49 -13.61 44.16
CA VAL A 247 -9.33 -12.58 43.50
C VAL A 247 -9.60 -11.42 44.47
N SER A 248 -9.09 -10.23 44.16
CA SER A 248 -9.31 -8.98 44.92
C SER A 248 -10.20 -8.02 44.11
N VAL A 249 -11.25 -7.48 44.73
CA VAL A 249 -12.12 -6.47 44.10
C VAL A 249 -11.36 -5.13 44.08
N ARG A 250 -11.18 -4.54 42.89
CA ARG A 250 -10.53 -3.23 42.72
C ARG A 250 -11.50 -2.24 42.08
N THR A 251 -11.52 -1.00 42.58
CA THR A 251 -12.33 0.08 42.01
C THR A 251 -11.54 0.79 40.90
N ARG A 252 -12.11 0.88 39.69
CA ARG A 252 -11.57 1.68 38.57
C ARG A 252 -12.53 2.82 38.25
N LYS A 253 -12.00 4.03 38.03
CA LYS A 253 -12.77 5.16 37.51
C LYS A 253 -12.78 5.08 35.98
N ASP A 254 -13.96 5.11 35.39
CA ASP A 254 -14.17 5.20 33.95
C ASP A 254 -14.91 6.52 33.63
N VAL A 255 -14.73 7.06 32.42
CA VAL A 255 -15.23 8.39 32.04
C VAL A 255 -16.30 8.25 30.95
N LYS A 256 -17.50 8.73 31.24
CA LYS A 256 -18.59 8.87 30.27
C LYS A 256 -18.74 10.34 29.87
N ILE A 257 -18.54 10.64 28.59
CA ILE A 257 -18.74 11.97 28.03
C ILE A 257 -20.23 12.14 27.72
N ASN A 258 -20.91 13.03 28.43
CA ASN A 258 -22.34 13.31 28.19
C ASN A 258 -22.55 14.48 27.20
N ASP A 259 -21.58 15.39 27.09
CA ASP A 259 -21.59 16.51 26.15
C ASP A 259 -20.23 16.60 25.43
N VAL A 260 -20.27 16.34 24.12
CA VAL A 260 -19.08 16.29 23.26
C VAL A 260 -18.55 17.69 22.94
N VAL A 261 -19.43 18.68 22.80
CA VAL A 261 -19.04 20.05 22.40
C VAL A 261 -18.34 20.74 23.58
N ALA A 262 -18.90 20.62 24.78
CA ALA A 262 -18.26 21.12 26.00
C ALA A 262 -16.92 20.42 26.27
N ALA A 263 -16.84 19.10 26.07
CA ALA A 263 -15.59 18.36 26.25
C ALA A 263 -14.52 18.78 25.21
N ALA A 264 -14.88 18.89 23.94
CA ALA A 264 -13.95 19.29 22.88
C ALA A 264 -13.42 20.72 23.07
N SER A 265 -14.30 21.67 23.42
CA SER A 265 -13.90 23.05 23.71
C SER A 265 -12.95 23.15 24.91
N PHE A 266 -13.17 22.36 25.96
CA PHE A 266 -12.25 22.28 27.11
C PHE A 266 -10.85 21.78 26.71
N PHE A 267 -10.76 20.76 25.86
CA PHE A 267 -9.46 20.25 25.39
C PHE A 267 -8.78 21.17 24.38
N ALA A 268 -9.56 21.90 23.57
CA ALA A 268 -9.05 22.89 22.61
C ALA A 268 -8.55 24.18 23.29
N ALA A 269 -9.16 24.57 24.42
CA ALA A 269 -8.80 25.78 25.18
C ALA A 269 -7.58 25.61 26.11
N ARG A 270 -6.91 24.46 26.09
CA ARG A 270 -5.70 24.23 26.88
C ARG A 270 -4.49 24.91 26.24
N ASP A 271 -3.63 25.49 27.09
CA ASP A 271 -2.40 26.19 26.70
C ASP A 271 -1.45 25.34 25.83
N LYS A 272 -1.48 24.02 26.05
CA LYS A 272 -0.87 23.04 25.15
C LYS A 272 -1.92 22.04 24.69
N VAL A 273 -2.28 22.13 23.41
CA VAL A 273 -3.18 21.15 22.77
C VAL A 273 -2.44 19.82 22.62
N ASP A 274 -3.11 18.72 22.96
CA ASP A 274 -2.56 17.37 22.81
C ASP A 274 -2.32 17.06 21.33
N THR A 275 -1.13 16.53 21.00
CA THR A 275 -0.77 16.17 19.61
C THR A 275 -1.73 15.15 19.02
N LYS A 276 -2.25 14.22 19.83
CA LYS A 276 -3.23 13.23 19.36
C LYS A 276 -4.56 13.87 18.97
N LEU A 277 -4.97 14.92 19.67
CA LEU A 277 -6.18 15.64 19.32
C LEU A 277 -6.00 16.38 17.99
N LEU A 278 -4.84 17.01 17.79
CA LEU A 278 -4.49 17.65 16.52
C LEU A 278 -4.44 16.66 15.35
N ASP A 279 -3.86 15.47 15.55
CA ASP A 279 -3.81 14.44 14.51
C ASP A 279 -5.21 13.97 14.08
N ILE A 280 -6.11 13.78 15.05
CA ILE A 280 -7.49 13.37 14.78
C ILE A 280 -8.24 14.50 14.04
N ILE A 281 -8.13 15.74 14.50
CA ILE A 281 -8.77 16.89 13.85
C ILE A 281 -8.23 17.07 12.43
N THR A 282 -6.92 16.95 12.23
CA THR A 282 -6.28 17.05 10.91
C THR A 282 -6.76 15.95 9.96
N THR A 283 -6.91 14.72 10.47
CA THR A 283 -7.41 13.58 9.69
C THR A 283 -8.86 13.80 9.25
N LEU A 284 -9.71 14.29 10.15
CA LEU A 284 -11.10 14.62 9.84
C LEU A 284 -11.18 15.78 8.84
N ALA A 285 -10.41 16.84 9.06
CA ALA A 285 -10.35 18.00 8.17
C ALA A 285 -9.90 17.63 6.76
N ARG A 286 -8.86 16.80 6.60
CA ARG A 286 -8.42 16.29 5.29
C ARG A 286 -9.50 15.48 4.59
N ARG A 287 -10.22 14.63 5.33
CA ARG A 287 -11.31 13.82 4.78
C ARG A 287 -12.44 14.69 4.24
N GLU A 288 -12.88 15.69 5.01
CA GLU A 288 -13.95 16.60 4.59
C GLU A 288 -13.51 17.52 3.45
N ALA A 289 -12.25 18.01 3.47
CA ALA A 289 -11.67 18.81 2.39
C ALA A 289 -11.58 18.03 1.07
N LEU A 290 -11.15 16.76 1.11
CA LEU A 290 -11.14 15.86 -0.06
C LEU A 290 -12.56 15.57 -0.59
N ALA A 291 -13.55 15.58 0.30
CA ALA A 291 -14.97 15.45 -0.07
C ALA A 291 -15.59 16.77 -0.59
N GLY A 292 -14.82 17.87 -0.63
CA GLY A 292 -15.25 19.16 -1.16
C GLY A 292 -15.96 20.07 -0.15
N TYR A 293 -15.98 19.71 1.14
CA TYR A 293 -16.55 20.56 2.19
C TYR A 293 -15.54 21.57 2.72
N THR A 294 -15.98 22.81 2.94
CA THR A 294 -15.17 23.87 3.53
C THR A 294 -15.18 23.74 5.05
N VAL A 295 -14.04 23.38 5.64
CA VAL A 295 -13.89 23.28 7.10
C VAL A 295 -13.43 24.62 7.67
N PRO A 296 -14.19 25.26 8.58
CA PRO A 296 -13.78 26.53 9.19
C PRO A 296 -12.41 26.42 9.88
N GLY A 297 -11.51 27.37 9.59
CA GLY A 297 -10.17 27.42 10.19
C GLY A 297 -9.13 26.48 9.58
N VAL A 298 -9.44 25.83 8.45
CA VAL A 298 -8.51 24.97 7.70
C VAL A 298 -8.23 25.61 6.34
N GLU A 299 -6.95 25.83 6.05
CA GLU A 299 -6.49 26.25 4.72
C GLU A 299 -6.07 25.01 3.92
N VAL A 300 -6.69 24.81 2.75
CA VAL A 300 -6.37 23.69 1.85
C VAL A 300 -5.27 24.13 0.91
N VAL A 301 -4.06 23.61 1.10
CA VAL A 301 -2.92 23.85 0.20
C VAL A 301 -2.86 22.72 -0.83
N THR A 302 -3.04 23.06 -2.11
CA THR A 302 -2.88 22.13 -3.22
C THR A 302 -1.39 21.95 -3.50
N ILE A 303 -0.88 20.75 -3.25
CA ILE A 303 0.48 20.36 -3.62
C ILE A 303 0.36 19.43 -4.83
N GLU A 304 0.81 19.90 -5.99
CA GLU A 304 0.91 19.06 -7.19
C GLU A 304 2.14 18.15 -7.05
N SER A 305 1.91 16.84 -7.00
CA SER A 305 2.97 15.82 -7.02
C SER A 305 2.82 14.96 -8.26
N VAL A 306 3.95 14.62 -8.89
CA VAL A 306 3.99 13.67 -10.03
C VAL A 306 3.50 12.30 -9.56
N ALA A 307 2.53 11.73 -10.28
CA ALA A 307 1.92 10.43 -10.02
C ALA A 307 2.75 9.25 -10.56
#